data_AF-A0A353YW15-F1
#
_entry.id   AF-A0A353YW15-F1
#
_cell.length_a   1.000
_cell.length_b   1.000
_cell.length_c   1.000
_cell.angle_alpha   90.00
_cell.angle_beta   90.00
_cell.angle_gamma   90.00
#
_symmetry.space_group_name_H-M   'P 1'
#
loop_
_entity.id
_entity.type
_entity.pdbx_description
1 polymer ?
#
loop_
_entity_poly.entity_id
_entity_poly.type
_entity_poly.pdbx_seq_one_letter_code
_entity_poly.pdbx_strand_id
1 'polypeptide(L)'
;AYAGTTEFIKNYETDSTEMIRSIIGTISWLDYPWTPSQKGNAAINRYYNGFTQQEAQTRRDEVLSATIDDIRALAPLVNDLLDQNTYCVYGNQEIIQANKDLFKSIRTIVK
;
A
#
# COMPACT_ATOMS: atom_id res chain seq x y z
N ALA A 1 9.97 -3.25 13.18
CA ALA A 1 9.70 -4.07 11.99
C ALA A 1 10.00 -3.32 10.68
N TYR A 2 9.67 -2.02 10.57
CA TYR A 2 9.75 -1.29 9.28
C TYR A 2 10.98 -0.38 9.08
N ALA A 3 11.87 -0.25 10.06
CA ALA A 3 13.02 0.66 9.96
C ALA A 3 14.02 0.31 8.84
N GLY A 4 14.07 -0.96 8.41
CA GLY A 4 14.92 -1.40 7.29
C GLY A 4 14.25 -1.33 5.91
N THR A 5 13.00 -0.91 5.83
CA THR A 5 12.21 -0.96 4.58
C THR A 5 12.77 -0.01 3.52
N THR A 6 13.23 1.19 3.90
CA THR A 6 13.86 2.13 2.97
C THR A 6 15.07 1.51 2.26
N GLU A 7 15.97 0.90 3.03
CA GLU A 7 17.20 0.32 2.48
C GLU A 7 16.91 -0.93 1.64
N PHE A 8 15.90 -1.71 2.03
CA PHE A 8 15.41 -2.83 1.24
C PHE A 8 14.89 -2.38 -0.13
N ILE A 9 14.04 -1.34 -0.17
CA ILE A 9 13.47 -0.83 -1.43
C ILE A 9 14.57 -0.23 -2.30
N LYS A 10 15.48 0.55 -1.70
CA LYS A 10 16.59 1.19 -2.41
C LYS A 10 17.49 0.17 -3.12
N ASN A 11 17.77 -0.95 -2.46
CA ASN A 11 18.61 -2.02 -3.00
C ASN A 11 17.78 -3.18 -3.57
N TYR A 12 16.50 -2.95 -3.87
CA TYR A 12 15.63 -4.00 -4.40
C TYR A 12 16.18 -4.48 -5.73
N GLU A 13 16.34 -5.80 -5.87
CA GLU A 13 16.85 -6.46 -7.06
C GLU A 13 16.05 -7.74 -7.27
N THR A 14 15.67 -8.01 -8.51
CA THR A 14 14.92 -9.21 -8.88
C THR A 14 15.19 -9.54 -10.34
N ASP A 15 15.00 -10.80 -10.73
CA ASP A 15 15.04 -11.17 -12.14
C ASP A 15 13.77 -10.72 -12.89
N SER A 16 13.82 -10.77 -14.22
CA SER A 16 12.70 -10.40 -15.08
C SER A 16 11.46 -11.26 -14.86
N THR A 17 11.63 -12.53 -14.50
CA THR A 17 10.53 -13.48 -14.31
C THR A 17 9.72 -13.14 -13.06
N GLU A 18 10.40 -12.85 -11.96
CA GLU A 18 9.78 -12.42 -10.71
C GLU A 18 9.17 -11.01 -10.83
N MET A 19 9.79 -10.11 -11.60
CA MET A 19 9.18 -8.81 -11.93
C MET A 19 7.88 -8.99 -12.71
N ILE A 20 7.88 -9.83 -13.76
CA ILE A 20 6.68 -10.16 -14.53
C ILE A 20 5.62 -10.81 -13.63
N ARG A 21 6.00 -11.71 -12.73
CA ARG A 21 5.07 -12.32 -11.76
C ARG A 21 4.41 -11.26 -10.87
N SER A 22 5.17 -10.28 -10.40
CA SER A 22 4.66 -9.17 -9.60
C SER A 22 3.63 -8.35 -10.39
N ILE A 23 3.94 -8.00 -11.64
CA ILE A 23 3.00 -7.31 -12.54
C ILE A 23 1.72 -8.12 -12.76
N ILE A 24 1.84 -9.42 -13.05
CA ILE A 24 0.69 -10.32 -13.23
C ILE A 24 -0.17 -10.37 -11.97
N GLY A 25 0.46 -10.43 -10.78
CA GLY A 25 -0.24 -10.39 -9.50
C GLY A 25 -1.08 -9.12 -9.34
N THR A 26 -0.52 -7.96 -9.67
CA THR A 26 -1.24 -6.68 -9.62
C THR A 26 -2.37 -6.62 -10.65
N ILE A 27 -2.14 -7.07 -11.89
CA ILE A 27 -3.17 -7.11 -12.93
C ILE A 27 -4.31 -8.06 -12.55
N SER A 28 -4.00 -9.22 -11.96
CA SER A 28 -5.00 -10.16 -11.49
C SER A 28 -5.92 -9.55 -10.43
N TRP A 29 -5.39 -8.68 -9.56
CA TRP A 29 -6.20 -7.94 -8.60
C TRP A 29 -7.07 -6.86 -9.27
N LEU A 30 -6.53 -6.14 -10.26
CA LEU A 30 -7.29 -5.14 -11.03
C LEU A 30 -8.44 -5.77 -11.84
N ASP A 31 -8.24 -6.98 -12.35
CA ASP A 31 -9.21 -7.72 -13.18
C ASP A 31 -10.06 -8.72 -12.39
N TYR A 32 -10.03 -8.63 -11.06
CA TYR A 32 -10.75 -9.57 -10.22
C TYR A 32 -12.24 -9.57 -10.58
N PRO A 33 -12.85 -10.76 -10.83
CA PRO A 33 -14.23 -10.83 -11.26
C PRO A 33 -15.17 -10.37 -10.15
N TRP A 34 -15.99 -9.37 -10.45
CA TRP A 34 -16.96 -8.83 -9.50
C TRP A 34 -18.37 -9.35 -9.74
N THR A 35 -19.06 -9.61 -8.63
CA THR A 35 -20.51 -9.80 -8.61
C THR A 35 -21.25 -8.53 -9.06
N PRO A 36 -22.52 -8.62 -9.49
CA PRO A 36 -23.30 -7.44 -9.87
C PRO A 36 -23.36 -6.35 -8.77
N SER A 37 -23.50 -6.74 -7.51
CA SER A 37 -23.52 -5.80 -6.38
C SER A 37 -22.18 -5.06 -6.21
N GLN A 38 -21.06 -5.77 -6.30
CA GLN A 38 -19.72 -5.17 -6.24
C GLN A 38 -19.49 -4.18 -7.39
N LYS A 39 -19.92 -4.53 -8.61
CA LYS A 39 -19.86 -3.61 -9.76
C LYS A 39 -20.66 -2.34 -9.52
N GLY A 40 -21.86 -2.44 -8.96
CA GLY A 40 -22.69 -1.28 -8.59
C GLY A 40 -22.00 -0.38 -7.57
N ASN A 41 -21.48 -0.95 -6.49
CA ASN A 41 -20.74 -0.20 -5.46
C ASN A 41 -19.49 0.49 -6.03
N ALA A 42 -18.75 -0.19 -6.90
CA ALA A 42 -17.57 0.39 -7.53
C ALA A 42 -17.95 1.54 -8.48
N ALA A 43 -19.03 1.40 -9.28
CA ALA A 43 -19.50 2.46 -10.17
C ALA A 43 -19.90 3.73 -9.39
N ILE A 44 -20.62 3.58 -8.28
CA ILE A 44 -21.01 4.69 -7.40
C ILE A 44 -19.77 5.37 -6.81
N ASN A 45 -18.81 4.58 -6.28
CA ASN A 45 -17.56 5.13 -5.76
C ASN A 45 -16.76 5.89 -6.83
N ARG A 46 -16.66 5.34 -8.04
CA ARG A 46 -15.97 6.00 -9.16
C ARG A 46 -16.64 7.32 -9.51
N TYR A 47 -17.96 7.36 -9.59
CA TYR A 47 -18.72 8.57 -9.88
C TYR A 47 -18.46 9.67 -8.83
N TYR A 48 -18.55 9.35 -7.54
CA TYR A 48 -18.33 10.35 -6.48
C TYR A 48 -16.89 10.85 -6.37
N ASN A 49 -15.91 9.99 -6.69
CA ASN A 49 -14.50 10.37 -6.68
C ASN A 49 -14.04 10.97 -8.02
N GLY A 50 -14.93 11.09 -9.02
CA GLY A 50 -14.57 11.56 -10.36
C GLY A 50 -13.60 10.65 -11.12
N PHE A 51 -13.46 9.38 -10.71
CA PHE A 51 -12.50 8.45 -11.30
C PHE A 51 -12.99 7.97 -12.67
N THR A 52 -12.25 8.36 -13.71
CA THR A 52 -12.60 8.13 -15.11
C THR A 52 -12.08 6.79 -15.62
N GLN A 53 -12.67 6.31 -16.71
CA GLN A 53 -12.15 5.14 -17.42
C GLN A 53 -10.76 5.40 -18.01
N GLN A 54 -10.45 6.64 -18.36
CA GLN A 54 -9.14 7.03 -18.87
C GLN A 54 -8.07 6.88 -17.78
N GLU A 55 -8.29 7.39 -16.57
CA GLU A 55 -7.36 7.20 -15.44
C GLU A 55 -7.20 5.74 -15.06
N ALA A 56 -8.28 4.95 -15.17
CA ALA A 56 -8.22 3.51 -14.97
C ALA A 56 -7.30 2.83 -15.98
N GLN A 57 -7.36 3.24 -17.25
CA GLN A 57 -6.49 2.72 -18.30
C GLN A 57 -5.05 3.17 -18.11
N THR A 58 -4.81 4.46 -17.82
CA THR A 58 -3.46 4.98 -17.55
C THR A 58 -2.79 4.22 -16.42
N ARG A 59 -3.49 4.00 -15.29
CA ARG A 59 -2.95 3.21 -14.17
C ARG A 59 -2.60 1.78 -14.59
N ARG A 60 -3.42 1.17 -15.45
CA ARG A 60 -3.15 -0.18 -15.96
C ARG A 60 -1.87 -0.20 -16.81
N ASP A 61 -1.72 0.77 -17.70
CA ASP A 61 -0.56 0.88 -18.58
C ASP A 61 0.73 1.11 -17.77
N GLU A 62 0.66 1.97 -16.73
CA GLU A 62 1.77 2.19 -15.77
C GLU A 62 2.19 0.89 -15.05
N VAL A 63 1.22 0.08 -14.60
CA VAL A 63 1.51 -1.22 -13.97
C VAL A 63 2.19 -2.18 -14.96
N LEU A 64 1.75 -2.20 -16.22
CA LEU A 64 2.32 -3.08 -17.25
C LEU A 64 3.73 -2.64 -17.66
N SER A 65 4.05 -1.35 -17.58
CA SER A 65 5.36 -0.80 -17.90
C SER A 65 6.32 -0.71 -16.72
N ALA A 66 5.89 -1.10 -15.51
CA ALA A 66 6.65 -0.94 -14.29
C ALA A 66 8.01 -1.66 -14.35
N THR A 67 9.04 -1.00 -13.85
CA THR A 67 10.41 -1.48 -13.83
C THR A 67 10.95 -1.59 -12.40
N ILE A 68 12.14 -2.18 -12.26
CA ILE A 68 12.84 -2.24 -10.97
C ILE A 68 13.22 -0.84 -10.49
N ASP A 69 13.57 0.06 -11.41
CA ASP A 69 13.95 1.42 -11.05
C ASP A 69 12.76 2.22 -10.50
N ASP A 70 11.53 1.95 -10.97
CA ASP A 70 10.30 2.52 -10.40
C ASP A 70 10.09 2.07 -8.95
N ILE A 71 10.42 0.82 -8.62
CA ILE A 71 10.36 0.31 -7.24
C ILE A 71 11.38 1.05 -6.38
N ARG A 72 12.64 1.15 -6.85
CA ARG A 72 13.71 1.84 -6.12
C ARG A 72 13.40 3.33 -5.91
N ALA A 73 12.72 3.96 -6.86
CA ALA A 73 12.28 5.34 -6.79
C ALA A 73 11.24 5.61 -5.68
N LEU A 74 10.63 4.56 -5.09
CA LEU A 74 9.75 4.70 -3.92
C LEU A 74 10.51 4.87 -2.61
N ALA A 75 11.81 4.56 -2.55
CA ALA A 75 12.58 4.62 -1.32
C ALA A 75 12.56 6.00 -0.64
N PRO A 76 12.70 7.15 -1.35
CA PRO A 76 12.59 8.46 -0.74
C PRO A 76 11.22 8.71 -0.10
N LEU A 77 10.13 8.36 -0.79
CA LEU A 77 8.77 8.50 -0.26
C LEU A 77 8.57 7.68 1.02
N VAL A 78 9.05 6.43 1.03
CA VAL A 78 8.96 5.57 2.23
C VAL A 78 9.82 6.12 3.36
N ASN A 79 10.98 6.67 3.06
CA ASN A 79 11.82 7.33 4.05
C ASN A 79 11.10 8.51 4.71
N ASP A 80 10.52 9.40 3.91
CA ASP A 80 9.78 10.57 4.38
C ASP A 80 8.58 10.19 5.26
N LEU A 81 7.95 9.03 5.00
CA LEU A 81 6.87 8.49 5.82
C LEU A 81 7.38 7.93 7.16
N LEU A 82 8.51 7.22 7.15
CA LEU A 82 9.10 6.65 8.36
C LEU A 82 9.68 7.74 9.28
N ASP A 83 10.25 8.81 8.71
CA ASP A 83 10.83 9.92 9.45
C ASP A 83 9.78 10.70 10.27
N GLN A 84 8.50 10.62 9.90
CA GLN A 84 7.40 11.18 10.69
C GLN A 84 7.20 10.47 12.03
N ASN A 85 7.82 9.31 12.27
CA ASN A 85 7.78 8.54 13.53
C ASN A 85 6.36 8.40 14.12
N THR A 86 5.37 8.17 13.25
CA THR A 86 3.98 8.05 13.67
C THR A 86 3.63 6.60 13.97
N TYR A 87 3.27 6.32 15.22
CA TYR A 87 2.93 4.98 15.69
C TYR A 87 1.43 4.88 16.03
N CYS A 88 0.77 3.89 15.45
CA CYS A 88 -0.59 3.48 15.81
C CYS A 88 -0.59 1.96 15.96
N VAL A 89 -0.79 1.47 17.19
CA VAL A 89 -0.64 0.05 17.53
C VAL A 89 -1.88 -0.43 18.27
N TYR A 90 -2.36 -1.61 17.89
CA TYR A 90 -3.39 -2.36 18.61
C TYR A 90 -2.75 -3.60 19.22
N GLY A 91 -2.97 -3.85 20.52
CA GLY A 91 -2.30 -4.95 21.21
C GLY A 91 -2.65 -5.06 22.69
N ASN A 92 -1.86 -5.86 23.40
CA ASN A 92 -2.04 -6.11 24.83
C ASN A 92 -1.84 -4.82 25.65
N GLN A 93 -2.80 -4.54 26.54
CA GLN A 93 -2.81 -3.33 27.36
C GLN A 93 -1.58 -3.17 28.25
N GLU A 94 -1.09 -4.24 28.87
CA GLU A 94 0.08 -4.20 29.76
C GLU A 94 1.35 -3.82 28.99
N ILE A 95 1.54 -4.39 27.80
CA ILE A 95 2.69 -4.09 26.93
C ILE A 95 2.64 -2.64 26.44
N ILE A 96 1.46 -2.17 26.02
CA ILE A 96 1.27 -0.79 25.56
C ILE A 96 1.53 0.18 26.72
N GLN A 97 1.02 -0.12 27.92
CA GLN A 97 1.19 0.74 29.08
C GLN A 97 2.65 0.77 29.57
N ALA A 98 3.37 -0.33 29.47
CA ALA A 98 4.81 -0.39 29.76
C ALA A 98 5.64 0.49 28.80
N ASN A 99 5.14 0.73 27.58
CA ASN A 99 5.79 1.54 26.55
C ASN A 99 5.02 2.85 26.26
N LYS A 100 4.29 3.37 27.25
CA LYS A 100 3.39 4.53 27.08
C LYS A 100 4.05 5.77 26.49
N ASP A 101 5.35 5.96 26.73
CA ASP A 101 6.10 7.15 26.30
C ASP A 101 6.28 7.21 24.78
N LEU A 102 6.08 6.09 24.07
CA LEU A 102 6.06 6.05 22.60
C LEU A 102 4.78 6.62 22.00
N PHE A 103 3.72 6.81 22.80
CA PHE A 103 2.38 7.10 22.30
C PHE A 103 1.85 8.43 22.83
N LYS A 104 1.37 9.27 21.91
CA LYS A 104 0.68 10.52 22.25
C LYS A 104 -0.66 10.28 22.97
N SER A 105 -1.35 9.19 22.65
CA SER A 105 -2.63 8.84 23.26
C SER A 105 -2.84 7.33 23.25
N ILE A 106 -3.34 6.79 24.35
CA ILE A 106 -3.75 5.39 24.48
C ILE A 106 -5.25 5.36 24.72
N ARG A 107 -5.96 4.51 23.97
CA ARG A 107 -7.42 4.32 24.12
C ARG A 107 -7.73 2.84 24.24
N THR A 108 -8.51 2.49 25.25
CA THR A 108 -9.06 1.15 25.37
C THR A 108 -10.25 1.03 24.43
N ILE A 109 -10.20 0.05 23.53
CA ILE A 109 -11.33 -0.28 22.67
C ILE A 109 -12.31 -1.09 23.52
N VAL A 110 -13.43 -0.48 23.88
CA VAL A 110 -14.56 -1.15 24.54
C VAL A 110 -15.55 -1.53 23.45
N LYS A 111 -16.06 -2.76 23.50
CA LYS A 111 -17.03 -3.27 22.53
C LYS A 111 -18.41 -2.67 22.74
#